data_AF-L9KYM1-F1
#
_entry.id   AF-L9KYM1-F1
#
_cell.length_a   1.000
_cell.length_b   1.000
_cell.length_c   1.000
_cell.angle_alpha   90.00
_cell.angle_beta   90.00
_cell.angle_gamma   90.00
#
_symmetry.space_group_name_H-M   'P 1'
#
loop_
_entity.id
_entity.type
_entity.pdbx_description
1 polymer ?
#
loop_
_entity_poly.entity_id
_entity_poly.type
_entity_poly.pdbx_seq_one_letter_code
_entity_poly.pdbx_strand_id
1 'polypeptide(L)'
;MAKGDPKKPRVKMSAYAFFVQTCREEDKKKDPEILVNFAEFSKSSKRWKTMSGKKKLKFDEMAKVDKVRCDWKMKDYGPAKGGKKKKDPNAPKGHLDSSCSV
;
A
#
# COMPACT_ATOMS: atom_id res chain seq x y z
N MET A 1 4.30 -1.43 11.70
CA MET A 1 3.33 -2.13 10.85
C MET A 1 2.49 -3.01 11.75
N ALA A 2 1.19 -2.72 11.89
CA ALA A 2 0.33 -3.39 12.87
C ALA A 2 0.31 -4.90 12.59
N LYS A 3 0.62 -5.71 13.61
CA LYS A 3 0.38 -7.16 13.61
C LYS A 3 -1.14 -7.39 13.63
N GLY A 4 -1.75 -7.34 12.46
CA GLY A 4 -3.09 -7.92 12.26
C GLY A 4 -3.00 -9.45 12.24
N ASP A 5 -4.16 -10.10 12.12
CA ASP A 5 -4.27 -11.57 12.11
C ASP A 5 -3.22 -12.20 11.18
N PRO A 6 -2.42 -13.17 11.65
CA PRO A 6 -1.39 -13.83 10.84
C PRO A 6 -1.94 -14.50 9.57
N LYS A 7 -3.23 -14.86 9.60
CA LYS A 7 -3.96 -15.46 8.48
C LYS A 7 -4.44 -14.42 7.47
N LYS A 8 -4.52 -13.13 7.83
CA LYS A 8 -4.97 -12.08 6.94
C LYS A 8 -3.98 -11.94 5.77
N PRO A 9 -4.44 -12.01 4.52
CA PRO A 9 -3.60 -11.77 3.37
C PRO A 9 -2.93 -10.39 3.52
N ARG A 10 -1.62 -10.33 3.26
CA ARG A 10 -0.88 -9.06 3.23
C ARG A 10 -1.58 -8.09 2.28
N VAL A 11 -1.61 -6.81 2.69
CA VAL A 11 -2.25 -5.73 1.94
C VAL A 11 -1.66 -5.65 0.53
N LYS A 12 -2.52 -5.37 -0.45
CA LYS A 12 -2.13 -5.11 -1.84
C LYS A 12 -1.09 -3.99 -1.88
N MET A 13 0.05 -4.25 -2.51
CA MET A 13 1.08 -3.23 -2.69
C MET A 13 0.76 -2.40 -3.94
N SER A 14 0.72 -1.08 -3.79
CA SER A 14 0.60 -0.15 -4.92
C SER A 14 1.93 0.01 -5.65
N ALA A 15 1.90 0.57 -6.86
CA ALA A 15 3.11 0.88 -7.62
C ALA A 15 4.10 1.74 -6.82
N TYR A 16 3.59 2.72 -6.06
CA TYR A 16 4.41 3.52 -5.15
C TYR A 16 4.99 2.70 -3.99
N ALA A 17 4.25 1.75 -3.42
CA ALA A 17 4.76 0.88 -2.36
C ALA A 17 5.90 -0.02 -2.87
N PHE A 18 5.78 -0.55 -4.10
CA PHE A 18 6.87 -1.27 -4.75
C PHE A 18 8.07 -0.37 -5.02
N PHE A 19 7.83 0.86 -5.49
CA PHE A 19 8.91 1.81 -5.71
C PHE A 19 9.71 2.09 -4.43
N VAL A 20 9.01 2.38 -3.32
CA VAL A 20 9.64 2.58 -2.01
C VAL A 20 10.40 1.34 -1.55
N GLN A 21 9.86 0.14 -1.80
CA GLN A 21 10.53 -1.12 -1.50
C GLN A 21 11.87 -1.22 -2.27
N THR A 22 11.86 -0.94 -3.57
CA THR A 22 13.09 -0.92 -4.38
C THR A 22 14.08 0.13 -3.90
N CYS A 23 13.64 1.35 -3.56
CA CYS A 23 14.57 2.36 -3.02
C CYS A 23 15.25 1.86 -1.74
N ARG A 24 14.48 1.24 -0.82
CA ARG A 24 15.05 0.64 0.39
C ARG A 24 16.05 -0.48 0.09
N GLU A 25 15.81 -1.30 -0.92
CA GLU A 25 16.73 -2.37 -1.33
C GLU A 25 18.00 -1.83 -2.00
N GLU A 26 17.88 -0.77 -2.82
CA GLU A 26 19.02 -0.09 -3.40
C GLU A 26 19.90 0.55 -2.32
N ASP A 27 19.29 1.24 -1.36
CA ASP A 27 20.00 1.87 -0.24
C ASP A 27 20.73 0.82 0.61
N LYS A 28 20.06 -0.29 0.95
CA LYS A 28 20.68 -1.41 1.69
C LYS A 28 21.86 -2.04 0.95
N LYS A 29 21.85 -2.06 -0.38
CA LYS A 29 22.97 -2.59 -1.18
C LYS A 29 24.15 -1.63 -1.23
N LYS A 30 23.88 -0.33 -1.16
CA LYS A 30 24.91 0.71 -1.18
C LYS A 30 25.55 0.87 0.19
N ASP A 31 24.72 0.84 1.22
CA ASP A 31 25.17 0.97 2.59
C ASP A 31 24.23 0.17 3.51
N PRO A 32 24.63 -1.05 3.91
CA PRO A 32 23.82 -1.87 4.80
C PRO A 32 23.76 -1.32 6.24
N GLU A 33 24.62 -0.36 6.61
CA GLU A 33 24.70 0.24 7.94
C GLU A 33 23.79 1.47 8.07
N ILE A 34 23.55 2.17 6.96
CA ILE A 34 22.57 3.26 6.89
C ILE A 34 21.15 2.66 6.95
N LEU A 35 20.57 2.68 8.15
CA LEU A 35 19.14 2.54 8.35
C LEU A 35 18.43 3.64 7.55
N VAL A 36 17.65 3.24 6.54
CA VAL A 36 16.86 4.14 5.67
C VAL A 36 16.17 5.23 6.50
N ASN A 37 16.77 6.43 6.48
CA ASN A 37 16.30 7.58 7.24
C ASN A 37 15.11 8.22 6.50
N PHE A 38 14.27 8.95 7.24
CA PHE A 38 13.18 9.77 6.69
C PHE A 38 13.66 10.74 5.59
N ALA A 39 14.89 11.23 5.69
CA ALA A 39 15.52 12.07 4.67
C ALA A 39 15.63 11.35 3.30
N GLU A 40 16.05 10.09 3.28
CA GLU A 40 16.17 9.29 2.04
C GLU A 40 14.79 8.93 1.47
N PHE A 41 13.80 8.72 2.33
CA PHE A 41 12.43 8.54 1.91
C PHE A 41 11.85 9.81 1.23
N SER A 42 12.15 10.99 1.77
CA SER A 42 11.76 12.27 1.17
C SER A 42 12.36 12.45 -0.23
N LYS A 43 13.64 12.09 -0.43
CA LYS A 43 14.29 12.08 -1.75
C LYS A 43 13.61 11.10 -2.71
N SER A 44 13.28 9.89 -2.23
CA SER A 44 12.58 8.87 -3.01
C SER A 44 11.21 9.36 -3.49
N SER A 45 10.43 10.00 -2.62
CA SER A 45 9.13 10.58 -2.96
C SER A 45 9.24 11.66 -4.04
N LYS A 46 10.22 12.56 -3.93
CA LYS A 46 10.51 13.57 -4.96
C LYS A 46 10.85 12.90 -6.30
N ARG A 47 11.70 11.86 -6.29
CA ARG A 47 12.08 11.08 -7.48
C ARG A 47 10.88 10.36 -8.12
N TRP A 48 9.93 9.88 -7.32
CA TRP A 48 8.69 9.30 -7.84
C TRP A 48 7.87 10.32 -8.63
N LYS A 49 7.71 11.54 -8.09
CA LYS A 49 6.94 12.60 -8.77
C LYS A 49 7.54 12.93 -10.13
N THR A 50 8.86 13.10 -10.21
CA THR A 50 9.58 13.45 -11.45
C THR A 50 9.87 12.27 -12.38
N MET A 51 9.58 11.03 -11.96
CA MET A 51 9.85 9.85 -12.78
C MET A 51 8.94 9.79 -14.01
N SER A 52 9.53 9.39 -15.15
CA SER A 52 8.78 9.22 -16.39
C SER A 52 7.78 8.07 -16.29
N GLY A 53 6.67 8.19 -17.04
CA GLY A 53 5.64 7.15 -17.12
C GLY A 53 6.20 5.78 -17.50
N LYS A 54 7.22 5.73 -18.37
CA LYS A 54 7.89 4.47 -18.76
C LYS A 54 8.52 3.74 -17.58
N LYS A 55 9.17 4.46 -16.65
CA LYS A 55 9.74 3.85 -15.45
C LYS A 55 8.66 3.48 -14.43
N LYS A 56 7.63 4.31 -14.29
CA LYS A 56 6.46 4.03 -13.45
C LYS A 56 5.70 2.79 -13.92
N LEU A 57 5.65 2.55 -15.23
CA LEU A 57 4.94 1.42 -15.83
C LEU A 57 5.44 0.07 -15.32
N LYS A 58 6.75 -0.07 -15.07
CA LYS A 58 7.32 -1.28 -14.45
C LYS A 58 6.74 -1.52 -13.04
N PHE A 59 6.53 -0.46 -12.27
CA PHE A 59 5.92 -0.54 -10.94
C PHE A 59 4.40 -0.77 -11.00
N ASP A 60 3.72 -0.20 -12.00
CA ASP A 60 2.30 -0.46 -12.25
C ASP A 60 2.05 -1.92 -12.65
N GLU A 61 2.93 -2.51 -13.45
CA GLU A 61 2.86 -3.94 -13.79
C GLU A 61 3.05 -4.81 -12.55
N MET A 62 4.04 -4.51 -11.70
CA MET A 62 4.21 -5.22 -10.41
C MET A 62 2.98 -5.08 -9.52
N ALA A 63 2.33 -3.90 -9.48
CA ALA A 63 1.10 -3.70 -8.74
C ALA A 63 -0.08 -4.51 -9.31
N LYS A 64 -0.17 -4.66 -10.65
CA LYS A 64 -1.17 -5.52 -11.29
C LYS A 64 -0.97 -7.00 -10.92
N VAL A 65 0.27 -7.48 -10.95
CA VAL A 65 0.60 -8.84 -10.52
C VAL A 65 0.27 -9.04 -9.04
N ASP A 66 0.58 -8.05 -8.19
CA ASP A 66 0.28 -8.10 -6.75
C ASP A 66 -1.22 -8.13 -6.46
N LYS A 67 -2.01 -7.38 -7.25
CA LYS A 67 -3.47 -7.43 -7.19
C LYS A 67 -3.97 -8.85 -7.41
N VAL A 68 -3.50 -9.52 -8.47
CA VAL A 68 -3.87 -10.90 -8.78
C VAL A 68 -3.47 -11.83 -7.62
N ARG A 69 -2.23 -11.74 -7.13
CA ARG A 69 -1.75 -12.51 -5.97
C ARG A 69 -2.64 -12.34 -4.75
N CYS A 70 -3.02 -11.10 -4.44
CA CYS A 70 -3.88 -10.81 -3.30
C CYS A 70 -5.30 -11.33 -3.53
N ASP A 71 -5.85 -11.19 -4.73
CA ASP A 71 -7.18 -11.71 -5.08
C ASP A 71 -7.22 -13.25 -4.96
N TRP A 72 -6.15 -13.95 -5.38
CA TRP A 72 -6.01 -15.39 -5.16
C TRP A 72 -5.89 -15.75 -3.67
N LYS A 73 -5.02 -15.06 -2.92
CA LYS A 73 -4.90 -15.28 -1.47
C LYS A 73 -6.18 -14.95 -0.71
N MET A 74 -7.00 -14.01 -1.20
CA MET A 74 -8.28 -13.65 -0.61
C MET A 74 -9.36 -14.70 -0.89
N LYS A 75 -9.26 -15.47 -1.98
CA LYS A 75 -10.16 -16.61 -2.24
C LYS A 75 -9.87 -17.78 -1.30
N ASP A 76 -8.59 -18.04 -1.06
CA ASP A 76 -8.14 -19.07 -0.11
C ASP A 76 -8.46 -18.66 1.35
N TYR A 77 -8.33 -17.36 1.64
CA TYR A 77 -8.78 -16.77 2.89
C TYR A 77 -10.32 -16.62 2.89
N GLY A 78 -11.01 -17.71 3.22
CA GLY A 78 -12.45 -17.69 3.50
C GLY A 78 -12.85 -16.52 4.41
N PRO A 79 -14.09 -16.01 4.32
CA PRO A 79 -14.48 -14.76 4.96
C PRO A 79 -14.02 -14.74 6.41
N ALA A 80 -13.12 -13.81 6.73
CA ALA A 80 -12.66 -13.63 8.09
C ALA A 80 -13.88 -13.59 8.99
N LYS A 81 -14.00 -14.54 9.90
CA LYS A 81 -14.93 -14.45 11.02
C LYS A 81 -14.49 -13.23 11.84
N GLY A 82 -14.96 -12.04 11.47
CA GLY A 82 -14.57 -10.78 12.08
C GLY A 82 -14.54 -9.63 11.06
N GLY A 83 -15.67 -8.96 10.85
CA GLY A 83 -15.66 -7.77 10.00
C GLY A 83 -16.98 -7.18 9.51
N LYS A 84 -18.13 -7.60 10.00
CA LYS A 84 -19.34 -6.76 9.96
C LYS A 84 -19.82 -6.60 11.40
N LYS A 85 -19.33 -5.57 12.10
CA LYS A 85 -20.15 -4.97 13.17
C LYS A 85 -21.46 -4.62 12.48
N LYS A 86 -22.56 -5.29 12.84
CA LYS A 86 -23.91 -4.87 12.46
C LYS A 86 -23.99 -3.39 12.79
N LYS A 87 -24.20 -2.56 11.77
CA LYS A 87 -24.45 -1.14 11.95
C LYS A 87 -25.86 -1.08 12.56
N ASP A 88 -25.98 -0.55 13.78
CA ASP A 88 -27.26 -0.46 14.47
C ASP A 88 -28.30 0.24 13.56
N PRO A 89 -29.50 -0.35 13.37
CA PRO A 89 -30.55 0.26 12.55
C PRO A 89 -30.99 1.66 13.03
N ASN A 90 -30.63 2.05 14.26
CA ASN A 90 -31.01 3.32 14.88
C ASN A 90 -29.85 4.34 14.99
N ALA A 91 -28.72 4.14 14.32
CA ALA A 91 -27.65 5.14 14.31
C ALA A 91 -28.00 6.26 13.32
N PRO A 92 -28.01 7.55 13.72
CA PRO A 92 -28.27 8.65 12.81
C PRO A 92 -27.21 8.68 11.71
N LYS A 93 -27.66 8.78 10.45
CA LYS A 93 -26.80 8.84 9.27
C LYS A 93 -26.01 10.15 9.30
N GLY A 94 -24.77 10.10 9.79
CA GLY A 94 -23.82 11.20 9.65
C GLY A 94 -23.66 11.55 8.16
N HIS A 95 -24.12 12.75 7.81
CA HIS A 95 -24.15 13.32 6.47
C HIS A 95 -22.74 13.37 5.86
N LEU A 96 -22.58 12.70 4.72
CA LEU A 96 -21.54 13.01 3.74
C LEU A 96 -22.05 14.23 2.97
N ASP A 97 -21.47 15.41 3.20
CA ASP A 97 -21.06 16.36 2.15
C ASP A 97 -20.45 17.61 2.81
N SER A 98 -19.16 17.88 2.55
CA SER A 98 -18.75 19.25 2.24
C SER A 98 -17.33 19.25 1.66
N SER A 99 -17.32 19.42 0.34
CA SER A 99 -16.35 20.22 -0.42
C SER A 99 -14.87 19.81 -0.44
N CYS A 100 -14.51 19.16 -1.55
CA CYS A 100 -13.31 19.54 -2.28
C CYS A 100 -13.69 20.73 -3.18
N SER A 101 -13.14 21.92 -2.96
CA SER A 101 -12.84 22.94 -3.99
C SER A 101 -12.13 24.16 -3.41
N VAL A 102 -11.01 24.50 -4.06
CA VAL A 102 -10.17 25.72 -4.08
C VAL A 102 -9.45 26.16 -2.79
#